data_AF-A0A7W7XBA2-F1
#
_entry.id   AF-A0A7W7XBA2-F1
#
_cell.length_a   1.000
_cell.length_b   1.000
_cell.length_c   1.000
_cell.angle_alpha   90.00
_cell.angle_beta   90.00
_cell.angle_gamma   90.00
#
_symmetry.space_group_name_H-M   'P 1'
#
loop_
_entity.id
_entity.type
_entity.pdbx_description
1 polymer ?
#
loop_
_entity_poly.entity_id
_entity_poly.type
_entity_poly.pdbx_seq_one_letter_code
_entity_poly.pdbx_strand_id
1 'polypeptide(L)'
;MAELTTSEWWGLLPEGMRGEVDGYVLQDRRLQAARVVWEACRARGLGLHEAELVVHARYLHHGDRIARTPLSPLDLESLAAKASGCPGPVAAIEAIWDGDTVHDWFVLLLAVSTEPAGERHLATVYRETAVRHLGEARAAESRRPVAAAAEEAGRALARHLSVPFHFASPDTPDDGAPRWRP
;
A
#
# COMPACT_ATOMS: atom_id res chain seq x y z
N MET A 1 12.92 -13.98 -29.77
CA MET A 1 14.03 -14.08 -28.81
C MET A 1 13.44 -14.65 -27.53
N ALA A 2 14.09 -15.62 -26.88
CA ALA A 2 13.57 -16.16 -25.63
C ALA A 2 13.62 -15.07 -24.54
N GLU A 3 12.53 -14.86 -23.83
CA GLU A 3 12.50 -13.99 -22.66
C GLU A 3 13.35 -14.61 -21.56
N LEU A 4 14.28 -13.84 -21.01
CA LEU A 4 15.10 -14.27 -19.87
C LEU A 4 14.24 -14.35 -18.60
N THR A 5 14.42 -15.40 -17.82
CA THR A 5 13.80 -15.61 -16.52
C THR A 5 14.35 -14.63 -15.47
N THR A 6 13.63 -14.47 -14.35
CA THR A 6 14.07 -13.64 -13.22
C THR A 6 15.44 -14.06 -12.67
N SER A 7 15.73 -15.37 -12.63
CA SER A 7 17.03 -15.89 -12.17
C SER A 7 18.16 -15.59 -13.17
N GLU A 8 17.87 -15.60 -14.46
CA GLU A 8 18.88 -15.26 -15.48
C GLU A 8 19.22 -13.77 -15.44
N TRP A 9 18.20 -12.90 -15.33
CA TRP A 9 18.41 -11.46 -15.12
C TRP A 9 19.21 -11.16 -13.86
N TRP A 10 18.92 -11.85 -12.75
CA TRP A 10 19.70 -11.74 -11.52
C TRP A 10 21.16 -12.15 -11.71
N GLY A 11 21.40 -13.23 -12.47
CA GLY A 11 22.75 -13.72 -12.78
C GLY A 11 23.59 -12.73 -13.60
N LEU A 12 22.94 -11.89 -14.41
CA LEU A 12 23.60 -10.87 -15.24
C LEU A 12 24.09 -9.65 -14.46
N LEU A 13 23.61 -9.44 -13.24
CA LEU A 13 24.05 -8.32 -12.39
C LEU A 13 25.46 -8.58 -11.84
N PRO A 14 26.38 -7.60 -11.89
CA PRO A 14 27.65 -7.67 -11.17
C PRO A 14 27.45 -7.95 -9.67
N GLU A 15 28.41 -8.62 -9.04
CA GLU A 15 28.32 -9.00 -7.62
C GLU A 15 28.05 -7.81 -6.69
N GLY A 16 28.74 -6.69 -6.89
CA GLY A 16 28.51 -5.47 -6.11
C GLY A 16 27.07 -4.95 -6.22
N MET A 17 26.48 -5.00 -7.42
CA MET A 17 25.09 -4.58 -7.64
C MET A 17 24.09 -5.56 -7.04
N ARG A 18 24.37 -6.87 -7.07
CA ARG A 18 23.55 -7.86 -6.36
C ARG A 18 23.55 -7.59 -4.85
N GLY A 19 24.71 -7.27 -4.28
CA GLY A 19 24.84 -6.88 -2.87
C GLY A 19 24.04 -5.60 -2.55
N GLU A 20 24.09 -4.60 -3.42
CA GLU A 20 23.32 -3.36 -3.27
C GLU A 20 21.80 -3.61 -3.33
N VAL A 21 21.33 -4.39 -4.31
CA VAL A 21 19.92 -4.76 -4.44
C VAL A 21 19.44 -5.51 -3.21
N ASP A 22 20.18 -6.52 -2.75
CA ASP A 22 19.83 -7.26 -1.53
C ASP A 22 19.84 -6.35 -0.29
N GLY A 23 20.76 -5.38 -0.23
CA GLY A 23 20.78 -4.36 0.83
C GLY A 23 19.52 -3.50 0.87
N TYR A 24 19.00 -3.07 -0.29
CA TYR A 24 17.72 -2.37 -0.38
C TYR A 24 16.54 -3.28 -0.03
N VAL A 25 16.52 -4.52 -0.51
CA VAL A 25 15.46 -5.50 -0.20
C VAL A 25 15.37 -5.75 1.31
N LEU A 26 16.50 -5.96 1.98
CA LEU A 26 16.55 -6.19 3.43
C LEU A 26 16.06 -4.98 4.24
N GLN A 27 16.14 -3.77 3.68
CA GLN A 27 15.62 -2.54 4.29
C GLN A 27 14.19 -2.19 3.83
N ASP A 28 13.53 -3.10 3.12
CA ASP A 28 12.20 -2.92 2.56
C ASP A 28 12.09 -1.74 1.56
N ARG A 29 13.15 -1.48 0.79
CA ARG A 29 13.27 -0.38 -0.19
C ARG A 29 13.09 -0.87 -1.63
N ARG A 30 11.88 -1.33 -1.96
CA ARG A 30 11.59 -2.02 -3.24
C ARG A 30 11.89 -1.17 -4.48
N LEU A 31 11.50 0.10 -4.50
CA LEU A 31 11.69 0.96 -5.67
C LEU A 31 13.17 1.26 -5.94
N GLN A 32 13.96 1.46 -4.88
CA GLN A 32 15.41 1.64 -4.99
C GLN A 32 16.07 0.36 -5.51
N ALA A 33 15.67 -0.81 -5.01
CA ALA A 33 16.13 -2.10 -5.52
C ALA A 33 15.79 -2.27 -7.02
N ALA A 34 14.54 -1.98 -7.41
CA ALA A 34 14.07 -2.15 -8.79
C ALA A 34 14.80 -1.20 -9.73
N ARG A 35 15.06 0.03 -9.28
CA ARG A 35 15.85 1.01 -10.01
C ARG A 35 17.26 0.52 -10.30
N VAL A 36 17.97 -0.03 -9.31
CA VAL A 36 19.34 -0.57 -9.51
C VAL A 36 19.34 -1.69 -10.57
N VAL A 37 18.39 -2.63 -10.46
CA VAL A 37 18.25 -3.73 -11.44
C VAL A 37 17.96 -3.18 -12.84
N TRP A 38 17.00 -2.26 -12.94
CA TRP A 38 16.62 -1.63 -14.21
C TRP A 38 17.77 -0.86 -14.84
N GLU A 39 18.48 -0.01 -14.09
CA GLU A 39 19.60 0.77 -14.59
C GLU A 39 20.74 -0.12 -15.09
N ALA A 40 21.03 -1.23 -14.40
CA ALA A 40 22.08 -2.17 -14.78
C ALA A 40 21.76 -2.99 -16.05
N CYS A 41 20.47 -3.28 -16.29
CA CYS A 41 20.04 -4.22 -17.32
C CYS A 41 19.22 -3.58 -18.47
N ARG A 42 18.81 -2.30 -18.38
CA ARG A 42 18.01 -1.63 -19.42
C ARG A 42 18.68 -1.61 -20.79
N ALA A 43 20.01 -1.49 -20.84
CA ALA A 43 20.77 -1.54 -22.10
C ALA A 43 20.71 -2.92 -22.78
N ARG A 44 20.31 -3.96 -22.04
CA ARG A 44 20.11 -5.34 -22.52
C ARG A 44 18.64 -5.65 -22.79
N GLY A 45 17.76 -4.65 -22.70
CA GLY A 45 16.33 -4.80 -22.97
C GLY A 45 15.46 -5.15 -21.76
N LEU A 46 16.00 -5.14 -20.53
CA LEU A 46 15.17 -5.32 -19.33
C LEU A 46 14.25 -4.10 -19.16
N GLY A 47 12.93 -4.32 -19.16
CA GLY A 47 11.94 -3.32 -18.81
C GLY A 47 11.83 -3.12 -17.29
N LEU A 48 11.02 -2.14 -16.89
CA LEU A 48 10.81 -1.84 -15.47
C LEU A 48 10.04 -2.98 -14.79
N HIS A 49 9.05 -3.56 -15.47
CA HIS A 49 8.25 -4.66 -14.93
C HIS A 49 9.10 -5.90 -14.63
N GLU A 50 9.99 -6.28 -15.53
CA GLU A 50 10.90 -7.40 -15.31
C GLU A 50 11.88 -7.11 -14.17
N ALA A 51 12.34 -5.85 -14.02
CA ALA A 51 13.15 -5.45 -12.88
C ALA A 51 12.39 -5.60 -11.55
N GLU A 52 11.12 -5.23 -11.51
CA GLU A 52 10.25 -5.42 -10.35
C GLU A 52 10.04 -6.90 -10.02
N LEU A 53 9.92 -7.77 -11.03
CA LEU A 53 9.81 -9.23 -10.86
C LEU A 53 11.10 -9.85 -10.30
N VAL A 54 12.27 -9.39 -10.77
CA VAL A 54 13.57 -9.80 -10.21
C VAL A 54 13.65 -9.42 -8.73
N VAL A 55 13.29 -8.18 -8.38
CA VAL A 55 13.26 -7.73 -6.98
C VAL A 55 12.24 -8.49 -6.16
N HIS A 56 11.05 -8.76 -6.70
CA HIS A 56 10.04 -9.58 -6.04
C HIS A 56 10.59 -10.97 -5.66
N ALA A 57 11.33 -11.62 -6.57
CA ALA A 57 12.00 -12.88 -6.26
C ALA A 57 13.03 -12.76 -5.13
N ARG A 58 13.73 -11.62 -5.01
CA ARG A 58 14.63 -11.34 -3.87
C ARG A 58 13.86 -11.15 -2.56
N TYR A 59 12.71 -10.49 -2.61
CA TYR A 59 11.81 -10.37 -1.45
C TYR A 59 11.34 -11.73 -0.94
N LEU A 60 10.98 -12.64 -1.85
CA LEU A 60 10.63 -14.02 -1.49
C LEU A 60 11.83 -14.77 -0.91
N HIS A 61 13.02 -14.58 -1.48
CA HIS A 61 14.24 -15.24 -1.02
C HIS A 61 14.66 -14.84 0.41
N HIS A 62 14.56 -13.54 0.76
CA HIS A 62 14.97 -13.06 2.08
C HIS A 62 13.89 -13.24 3.16
N GLY A 63 12.61 -13.27 2.78
CA GLY A 63 11.50 -13.58 3.69
C GLY A 63 11.54 -12.76 4.99
N ASP A 64 11.57 -13.44 6.12
CA ASP A 64 11.55 -12.85 7.47
C ASP A 64 12.80 -12.05 7.83
N ARG A 65 13.87 -12.12 7.02
CA ARG A 65 15.08 -11.32 7.23
C ARG A 65 14.91 -9.86 6.83
N ILE A 66 13.83 -9.54 6.12
CA ILE A 66 13.52 -8.19 5.68
C ILE A 66 13.00 -7.38 6.86
N ALA A 67 13.59 -6.21 7.09
CA ALA A 67 13.11 -5.21 8.03
C ALA A 67 11.86 -4.51 7.46
N ARG A 68 10.74 -5.23 7.40
CA ARG A 68 9.48 -4.76 6.82
C ARG A 68 9.00 -3.49 7.49
N THR A 69 8.56 -2.52 6.68
CA THR A 69 7.86 -1.34 7.15
C THR A 69 6.59 -1.78 7.89
N PRO A 70 6.36 -1.32 9.14
CA PRO A 70 5.15 -1.69 9.87
C PRO A 70 3.89 -1.29 9.12
N LEU A 71 2.98 -2.24 8.92
CA LEU A 71 1.68 -1.97 8.29
C LEU A 71 0.84 -1.02 9.16
N SER A 72 0.09 -0.13 8.52
CA SER A 72 -0.79 0.84 9.21
C SER A 72 -1.74 0.14 10.19
N PRO A 73 -1.85 0.61 11.45
CA PRO A 73 -2.85 0.09 12.38
C PRO A 73 -4.26 0.49 11.92
N LEU A 74 -5.20 -0.47 11.97
CA LEU A 74 -6.62 -0.27 11.66
C LEU A 74 -7.53 -0.46 12.89
N ASP A 75 -6.95 -0.61 14.08
CA ASP A 75 -7.71 -0.59 15.31
C ASP A 75 -8.25 0.81 15.61
N LEU A 76 -9.40 0.84 16.28
CA LEU A 76 -10.15 2.06 16.53
C LEU A 76 -9.34 3.10 17.32
N GLU A 77 -8.56 2.66 18.31
CA GLU A 77 -7.78 3.55 19.19
C GLU A 77 -6.69 4.27 18.39
N SER A 78 -5.90 3.54 17.61
CA SER A 78 -4.86 4.12 16.76
C SER A 78 -5.42 5.09 15.73
N LEU A 79 -6.55 4.75 15.12
CA LEU A 79 -7.21 5.62 14.14
C LEU A 79 -7.77 6.89 14.79
N ALA A 80 -8.40 6.78 15.97
CA ALA A 80 -8.90 7.93 16.72
C ALA A 80 -7.77 8.86 17.16
N ALA A 81 -6.66 8.31 17.65
CA ALA A 81 -5.47 9.08 18.01
C ALA A 81 -4.84 9.82 16.80
N LYS A 82 -4.90 9.26 15.60
CA LYS A 82 -4.48 9.96 14.39
C LYS A 82 -5.48 11.05 13.97
N ALA A 83 -6.77 10.77 14.07
CA ALA A 83 -7.83 11.72 13.73
C ALA A 83 -7.83 12.95 14.65
N SER A 84 -7.44 12.81 15.93
CA SER A 84 -7.29 13.96 16.83
C SER A 84 -6.17 14.93 16.42
N GLY A 85 -5.32 14.56 15.45
CA GLY A 85 -4.33 15.42 14.84
C GLY A 85 -4.85 16.25 13.65
N CYS A 86 -6.15 16.23 13.37
CA CYS A 86 -6.77 17.13 12.38
C CYS A 86 -6.64 18.60 12.82
N PRO A 87 -6.51 19.53 11.85
CA PRO A 87 -6.34 20.95 12.17
C PRO A 87 -7.62 21.61 12.69
N GLY A 88 -8.78 20.98 12.48
CA GLY A 88 -10.10 21.36 13.01
C GLY A 88 -10.94 20.15 13.38
N PRO A 89 -12.20 20.34 13.82
CA PRO A 89 -13.12 19.24 14.09
C PRO A 89 -13.26 18.34 12.86
N VAL A 90 -13.21 17.03 13.08
CA VAL A 90 -13.46 16.05 12.03
C VAL A 90 -14.93 16.18 11.61
N ALA A 91 -15.14 16.36 10.30
CA ALA A 91 -16.45 16.48 9.69
C ALA A 91 -16.87 15.17 9.01
N ALA A 92 -15.91 14.36 8.53
CA ALA A 92 -16.17 13.04 7.97
C ALA A 92 -14.92 12.15 8.04
N ILE A 93 -15.16 10.84 8.00
CA ILE A 93 -14.13 9.85 7.66
C ILE A 93 -14.33 9.42 6.22
N GLU A 94 -13.26 9.47 5.43
CA GLU A 94 -13.31 9.17 4.01
C GLU A 94 -12.37 8.01 3.66
N ALA A 95 -12.85 7.10 2.81
CA ALA A 95 -12.04 6.10 2.14
C ALA A 95 -11.97 6.44 0.65
N ILE A 96 -10.75 6.46 0.09
CA ILE A 96 -10.50 6.68 -1.33
C ILE A 96 -9.59 5.61 -1.90
N TRP A 97 -9.79 5.27 -3.16
CA TRP A 97 -8.84 4.45 -3.90
C TRP A 97 -7.62 5.26 -4.29
N ASP A 98 -6.49 4.56 -4.31
CA ASP A 98 -5.24 5.00 -4.91
C ASP A 98 -4.52 3.74 -5.41
N GLY A 99 -3.50 3.90 -6.24
CA GLY A 99 -2.81 2.78 -6.86
C GLY A 99 -1.39 3.12 -7.25
N ASP A 100 -0.51 2.13 -7.11
CA ASP A 100 0.86 2.24 -7.59
C ASP A 100 1.29 0.93 -8.28
N THR A 101 2.46 0.95 -8.93
CA THR A 101 2.98 -0.22 -9.65
C THR A 101 3.39 -1.36 -8.72
N VAL A 102 3.55 -1.09 -7.43
CA VAL A 102 4.09 -2.02 -6.44
C VAL A 102 2.99 -2.80 -5.71
N HIS A 103 1.90 -2.13 -5.39
CA HIS A 103 0.82 -2.60 -4.51
C HIS A 103 -0.52 -2.75 -5.24
N ASP A 104 -0.57 -2.45 -6.56
CA ASP A 104 -1.82 -2.36 -7.33
C ASP A 104 -2.77 -1.36 -6.65
N TRP A 105 -4.08 -1.56 -6.73
CA TRP A 105 -5.07 -0.77 -6.01
C TRP A 105 -5.08 -0.98 -4.50
N PHE A 106 -5.04 0.11 -3.75
CA PHE A 106 -5.17 0.15 -2.30
C PHE A 106 -6.10 1.28 -1.86
N VAL A 107 -6.47 1.30 -0.58
CA VAL A 107 -7.38 2.32 -0.03
C VAL A 107 -6.64 3.21 0.97
N LEU A 108 -6.81 4.52 0.84
CA LEU A 108 -6.39 5.49 1.85
C LEU A 108 -7.59 5.82 2.74
N LEU A 109 -7.41 5.74 4.06
CA LEU A 109 -8.35 6.24 5.05
C LEU A 109 -7.93 7.62 5.53
N LEU A 110 -8.85 8.57 5.48
CA LEU A 110 -8.65 9.97 5.76
C LEU A 110 -9.67 10.47 6.80
N ALA A 111 -9.26 11.43 7.62
CA ALA A 111 -10.18 12.29 8.37
C ALA A 111 -10.22 13.66 7.69
N VAL A 112 -11.42 14.15 7.39
CA VAL A 112 -11.65 15.44 6.73
C VAL A 112 -12.16 16.44 7.76
N SER A 113 -11.59 17.65 7.80
CA SER A 113 -12.06 18.78 8.61
C SER A 113 -12.49 19.94 7.69
N THR A 114 -13.41 20.77 8.14
CA THR A 114 -13.93 21.92 7.38
C THR A 114 -13.51 23.28 7.95
N GLU A 115 -13.22 23.35 9.24
CA GLU A 115 -12.90 24.60 9.94
C GLU A 115 -11.75 24.42 10.96
N PRO A 116 -10.50 24.71 10.59
CA PRO A 116 -10.02 24.95 9.23
C PRO A 116 -10.15 23.71 8.33
N ALA A 117 -10.34 23.96 7.04
CA ALA A 117 -10.42 22.91 6.04
C ALA A 117 -9.09 22.15 5.94
N GLY A 118 -9.16 20.82 5.91
CA GLY A 118 -7.97 19.99 5.81
C GLY A 118 -8.28 18.50 5.79
N GLU A 119 -7.25 17.72 5.48
CA GLU A 119 -7.32 16.27 5.47
C GLU A 119 -6.15 15.71 6.28
N ARG A 120 -6.41 14.63 7.02
CA ARG A 120 -5.40 13.90 7.77
C ARG A 120 -5.39 12.45 7.32
N HIS A 121 -4.23 11.98 6.83
CA HIS A 121 -4.02 10.57 6.56
C HIS A 121 -4.05 9.75 7.85
N LEU A 122 -4.89 8.71 7.87
CA LEU A 122 -5.07 7.81 9.00
C LEU A 122 -4.38 6.47 8.74
N ALA A 123 -4.58 5.89 7.57
CA ALA A 123 -3.99 4.61 7.21
C ALA A 123 -3.94 4.40 5.70
N THR A 124 -2.95 3.63 5.26
CA THR A 124 -2.93 3.00 3.94
C THR A 124 -3.25 1.53 4.09
N VAL A 125 -4.29 1.08 3.39
CA VAL A 125 -4.84 -0.28 3.46
C VAL A 125 -4.39 -1.06 2.23
N TYR A 126 -3.16 -1.60 2.31
CA TYR A 126 -2.69 -2.62 1.38
C TYR A 126 -3.33 -3.98 1.67
N ARG A 127 -3.17 -4.92 0.73
CA ARG A 127 -3.73 -6.28 0.87
C ARG A 127 -3.30 -6.96 2.16
N GLU A 128 -2.03 -6.84 2.55
CA GLU A 128 -1.49 -7.41 3.78
C GLU A 128 -2.12 -6.77 5.01
N THR A 129 -2.32 -5.44 5.01
CA THR A 129 -3.03 -4.73 6.08
C THR A 129 -4.46 -5.25 6.22
N ALA A 130 -5.15 -5.42 5.09
CA ALA A 130 -6.52 -5.91 5.05
C ALA A 130 -6.63 -7.36 5.55
N VAL A 131 -5.75 -8.26 5.10
CA VAL A 131 -5.71 -9.66 5.56
C VAL A 131 -5.46 -9.74 7.06
N ARG A 132 -4.52 -8.94 7.57
CA ARG A 132 -4.25 -8.89 9.02
C ARG A 132 -5.47 -8.41 9.82
N HIS A 133 -6.20 -7.43 9.29
CA HIS A 133 -7.35 -6.85 9.98
C HIS A 133 -8.59 -7.76 9.92
N LEU A 134 -8.90 -8.32 8.74
CA LEU A 134 -10.07 -9.16 8.53
C LEU A 134 -9.86 -10.61 8.99
N GLY A 135 -8.61 -11.06 9.05
CA GLY A 135 -8.24 -12.47 9.11
C GLY A 135 -8.27 -13.14 7.72
N GLU A 136 -7.49 -14.21 7.57
CA GLU A 136 -7.29 -14.89 6.27
C GLU A 136 -8.58 -15.37 5.61
N ALA A 137 -9.47 -16.01 6.37
CA ALA A 137 -10.73 -16.56 5.85
C ALA A 137 -11.64 -15.48 5.27
N ARG A 138 -11.91 -14.42 6.02
CA ARG A 138 -12.75 -13.29 5.58
C ARG A 138 -12.12 -12.55 4.40
N ALA A 139 -10.79 -12.40 4.42
CA ALA A 139 -10.09 -11.75 3.31
C ALA A 139 -10.15 -12.58 2.01
N ALA A 140 -10.17 -13.90 2.10
CA ALA A 140 -10.30 -14.80 0.95
C ALA A 140 -11.72 -14.81 0.36
N GLU A 141 -12.75 -14.64 1.19
CA GLU A 141 -14.15 -14.54 0.76
C GLU A 141 -14.48 -13.18 0.13
N SER A 142 -13.75 -12.13 0.51
CA SER A 142 -13.94 -10.79 -0.04
C SER A 142 -13.33 -10.67 -1.44
N ARG A 143 -14.13 -10.18 -2.40
CA ARG A 143 -13.61 -9.80 -3.73
C ARG A 143 -12.59 -8.66 -3.66
N ARG A 144 -12.73 -7.79 -2.67
CA ARG A 144 -11.90 -6.59 -2.45
C ARG A 144 -11.59 -6.47 -0.97
N PRO A 145 -10.64 -7.26 -0.44
CA PRO A 145 -10.33 -7.26 0.98
C PRO A 145 -9.87 -5.89 1.47
N VAL A 146 -9.14 -5.13 0.64
CA VAL A 146 -8.71 -3.76 0.96
C VAL A 146 -9.88 -2.79 1.18
N ALA A 147 -10.91 -2.85 0.33
CA ALA A 147 -12.12 -2.06 0.48
C ALA A 147 -12.93 -2.47 1.70
N ALA A 148 -13.11 -3.78 1.90
CA ALA A 148 -13.84 -4.31 3.04
C ALA A 148 -13.19 -3.93 4.39
N ALA A 149 -11.86 -4.03 4.49
CA ALA A 149 -11.13 -3.63 5.69
C ALA A 149 -11.20 -2.12 5.93
N ALA A 150 -11.05 -1.30 4.89
CA ALA A 150 -11.17 0.14 4.99
C ALA A 150 -12.58 0.58 5.41
N GLU A 151 -13.61 -0.08 4.86
CA GLU A 151 -15.01 0.18 5.21
C GLU A 151 -15.31 -0.22 6.66
N GLU A 152 -14.87 -1.40 7.11
CA GLU A 152 -15.08 -1.85 8.49
C GLU A 152 -14.43 -0.90 9.50
N ALA A 153 -13.14 -0.58 9.29
CA ALA A 153 -12.39 0.32 10.16
C ALA A 153 -12.92 1.77 10.08
N GLY A 154 -13.18 2.27 8.88
CA GLY A 154 -13.68 3.63 8.64
C GLY A 154 -15.07 3.86 9.24
N ARG A 155 -16.01 2.91 9.08
CA ARG A 155 -17.33 2.97 9.71
C ARG A 155 -17.25 2.87 11.23
N ALA A 156 -16.32 2.08 11.78
CA ALA A 156 -16.11 2.01 13.22
C ALA A 156 -15.65 3.35 13.78
N LEU A 157 -14.67 3.99 13.14
CA LEU A 157 -14.17 5.31 13.52
C LEU A 157 -15.23 6.40 13.38
N ALA A 158 -15.94 6.43 12.25
CA ALA A 158 -16.98 7.42 11.99
C ALA A 158 -18.09 7.37 13.06
N ARG A 159 -18.52 6.15 13.44
CA ARG A 159 -19.47 5.95 14.55
C ARG A 159 -18.91 6.43 15.89
N HIS A 160 -17.64 6.14 16.17
CA HIS A 160 -17.00 6.59 17.41
C HIS A 160 -16.93 8.11 17.53
N LEU A 161 -16.65 8.81 16.43
CA LEU A 161 -16.57 10.27 16.37
C LEU A 161 -17.92 10.95 16.12
N SER A 162 -19.00 10.18 15.89
CA SER A 162 -20.33 10.70 15.52
C SER A 162 -20.33 11.57 14.25
N VAL A 163 -19.57 11.14 13.23
CA VAL A 163 -19.45 11.80 11.91
C VAL A 163 -19.86 10.82 10.79
N PRO A 164 -20.21 11.29 9.59
CA PRO A 164 -20.44 10.42 8.44
C PRO A 164 -19.17 9.67 7.99
N PHE A 165 -19.39 8.50 7.39
CA PHE A 165 -18.38 7.77 6.61
C PHE A 165 -18.72 7.86 5.12
N HIS A 166 -17.73 8.18 4.30
CA HIS A 166 -17.86 8.28 2.84
C HIS A 166 -16.87 7.34 2.14
N PHE A 167 -17.39 6.51 1.23
CA PHE A 167 -16.59 5.74 0.28
C PHE A 167 -17.37 5.64 -1.03
N ALA A 168 -16.93 6.37 -2.06
CA ALA A 168 -17.74 6.57 -3.26
C ALA A 168 -17.88 5.32 -4.14
N SER A 169 -16.86 4.46 -4.21
CA SER A 169 -16.84 3.28 -5.09
C SER A 169 -16.24 2.03 -4.42
N PRO A 170 -16.79 1.54 -3.30
CA PRO A 170 -16.20 0.41 -2.57
C PRO A 170 -16.02 -0.86 -3.40
N ASP A 171 -16.86 -1.09 -4.41
CA ASP A 171 -16.83 -2.28 -5.25
C ASP A 171 -15.87 -2.18 -6.46
N THR A 172 -15.54 -0.96 -6.88
CA THR A 172 -14.78 -0.69 -8.11
C THR A 172 -13.69 0.35 -7.82
N PRO A 173 -12.40 -0.03 -7.92
CA PRO A 173 -11.31 0.94 -7.80
C PRO A 173 -11.46 2.09 -8.79
N ASP A 174 -11.47 3.31 -8.25
CA ASP A 174 -11.62 4.57 -8.99
C ASP A 174 -11.00 5.70 -8.15
N ASP A 175 -9.81 6.16 -8.54
CA ASP A 175 -9.08 7.28 -7.93
C ASP A 175 -9.65 8.65 -8.32
N GLY A 176 -10.52 8.69 -9.34
CA GLY A 176 -11.27 9.87 -9.77
C GLY A 176 -12.65 10.00 -9.11
N ALA A 177 -13.01 9.08 -8.21
CA ALA A 177 -14.34 9.04 -7.61
C ALA A 177 -14.64 10.33 -6.81
N PRO A 178 -15.91 10.79 -6.76
CA PRO A 178 -16.28 12.00 -6.06
C PRO A 178 -15.88 11.98 -4.57
N ARG A 179 -15.07 12.95 -4.18
CA ARG A 179 -14.67 13.20 -2.79
C ARG A 179 -15.86 13.65 -1.94
N TRP A 180 -15.81 13.39 -0.64
CA TRP A 180 -16.78 13.88 0.32
C TRP A 180 -16.85 15.41 0.28
N ARG A 181 -18.08 15.95 0.37
CA ARG A 181 -18.35 17.40 0.48
C ARG A 181 -19.31 17.65 1.65
N PRO A 182 -19.12 18.73 2.42
CA PRO A 182 -20.02 19.14 3.51
C PRO A 182 -21.42 19.53 3.01
#